data_AF-A0A2N2X8N8-F1
#
_entry.id   AF-A0A2N2X8N8-F1
#
_cell.length_a   1.000
_cell.length_b   1.000
_cell.length_c   1.000
_cell.angle_alpha   90.00
_cell.angle_beta   90.00
_cell.angle_gamma   90.00
#
_symmetry.space_group_name_H-M   'P 1'
#
loop_
_entity.id
_entity.type
_entity.pdbx_description
1 polymer ?
#
loop_
_entity_poly.entity_id
_entity_poly.type
_entity_poly.pdbx_seq_one_letter_code
_entity_poly.pdbx_strand_id
1 'polypeptide(L)'
;MRFNTNVQNICKLQSFTNKLDMITMRKLFLLLLLAVFFSCEKNETNDVLPDVFVDETINLNLPQYINLQTPSGFAYTNGGIKGIVVQNTGIGNPPYKAFDRACPNNDCKTPMNFDGSLKLKCPCDNSEYSIIDGSPQTAGNTHFAREYKVIVFNSSTLNIRNF
;
A
#
# COMPACT_ATOMS: atom_id res chain seq x y z
N MET A 1 -54.96 46.85 -27.53
CA MET A 1 -55.42 45.74 -26.65
C MET A 1 -54.28 45.47 -25.67
N ARG A 2 -54.39 45.93 -24.41
CA ARG A 2 -53.35 45.78 -23.38
C ARG A 2 -53.42 44.36 -22.82
N PHE A 3 -52.36 43.57 -22.97
CA PHE A 3 -52.22 42.31 -22.24
C PHE A 3 -51.78 42.62 -20.80
N ASN A 4 -52.73 42.60 -19.86
CA ASN A 4 -52.44 42.57 -18.43
C ASN A 4 -51.86 41.19 -18.09
N THR A 5 -50.53 41.07 -18.10
CA THR A 5 -49.87 39.89 -17.52
C THR A 5 -50.02 39.93 -16.01
N ASN A 6 -50.64 38.89 -15.45
CA ASN A 6 -50.93 38.75 -14.04
C ASN A 6 -49.61 38.63 -13.24
N VAL A 7 -49.22 39.73 -12.60
CA VAL A 7 -48.00 39.91 -11.80
C VAL A 7 -47.80 38.77 -10.77
N GLN A 8 -48.89 38.13 -10.30
CA GLN A 8 -48.81 37.06 -9.29
C GLN A 8 -48.17 35.75 -9.81
N ASN A 9 -48.28 35.44 -11.11
CA ASN A 9 -47.73 34.19 -11.66
C ASN A 9 -46.21 34.28 -11.93
N ILE A 10 -45.70 35.49 -12.22
CA ILE A 10 -44.26 35.73 -12.43
C ILE A 10 -43.51 35.57 -11.12
N CYS A 11 -44.04 36.12 -10.01
CA CYS A 11 -43.44 35.96 -8.68
C CYS A 11 -43.40 34.49 -8.19
N LYS A 12 -44.42 33.67 -8.53
CA LYS A 12 -44.44 32.24 -8.16
C LYS A 12 -43.41 31.42 -8.93
N LEU A 13 -43.17 31.71 -10.21
CA LEU A 13 -42.16 31.04 -11.02
C LEU A 13 -40.73 31.37 -10.55
N GLN A 14 -40.48 32.65 -10.18
CA GLN A 14 -39.23 33.10 -9.58
C GLN A 14 -38.98 32.48 -8.20
N SER A 15 -40.03 32.27 -7.39
CA SER A 15 -39.92 31.60 -6.08
C SER A 15 -39.54 30.12 -6.20
N PHE A 16 -40.08 29.41 -7.20
CA PHE A 16 -39.78 27.99 -7.43
C PHE A 16 -38.34 27.76 -7.93
N THR A 17 -37.85 28.58 -8.87
CA THR A 17 -36.47 28.50 -9.37
C THR A 17 -35.45 28.75 -8.26
N ASN A 18 -35.65 29.80 -7.44
CA ASN A 18 -34.82 30.08 -6.26
C ASN A 18 -34.79 28.93 -5.22
N LYS A 19 -35.91 28.20 -5.03
CA LYS A 19 -35.94 27.03 -4.12
C LYS A 19 -35.18 25.84 -4.67
N LEU A 20 -35.25 25.57 -5.97
CA LEU A 20 -34.51 24.50 -6.65
C LEU A 20 -33.00 24.80 -6.66
N ASP A 21 -32.60 26.04 -6.87
CA ASP A 21 -31.21 26.48 -6.79
C ASP A 21 -30.67 26.36 -5.35
N MET A 22 -31.46 26.74 -4.35
CA MET A 22 -31.07 26.63 -2.93
C MET A 22 -30.88 25.17 -2.48
N ILE A 23 -31.70 24.22 -2.96
CA ILE A 23 -31.55 22.79 -2.66
C ILE A 23 -30.28 22.22 -3.34
N THR A 24 -30.00 22.67 -4.57
CA THR A 24 -28.81 22.24 -5.34
C THR A 24 -27.52 22.75 -4.70
N MET A 25 -27.51 24.01 -4.24
CA MET A 25 -26.39 24.61 -3.51
C MET A 25 -26.14 23.94 -2.15
N ARG A 26 -27.20 23.53 -1.43
CA ARG A 26 -27.08 22.79 -0.17
C ARG A 26 -26.49 21.39 -0.36
N LYS A 27 -26.83 20.69 -1.45
CA LYS A 27 -26.24 19.40 -1.81
C LYS A 27 -24.77 19.54 -2.20
N LEU A 28 -24.42 20.59 -2.95
CA LEU A 28 -23.04 20.90 -3.31
C LEU A 28 -22.20 21.24 -2.07
N PHE A 29 -22.77 21.99 -1.12
CA PHE A 29 -22.11 22.28 0.15
C PHE A 29 -21.88 21.03 1.00
N LEU A 30 -22.86 20.12 1.07
CA LEU A 30 -22.71 18.83 1.75
C LEU A 30 -21.64 17.94 1.09
N LEU A 31 -21.57 17.93 -0.24
CA LEU A 31 -20.53 17.22 -0.99
C LEU A 31 -19.14 17.80 -0.71
N LEU A 32 -19.02 19.14 -0.71
CA LEU A 32 -17.79 19.84 -0.40
C LEU A 32 -17.33 19.58 1.04
N LEU A 33 -18.28 19.51 1.99
CA LEU A 33 -18.00 19.21 3.40
C LEU A 33 -17.52 17.76 3.59
N LEU A 34 -18.02 16.81 2.79
CA LEU A 34 -17.55 15.43 2.78
C LEU A 34 -16.13 15.30 2.20
N ALA A 35 -15.76 16.14 1.24
CA ALA A 35 -14.44 16.10 0.61
C ALA A 35 -13.29 16.46 1.59
N VAL A 36 -13.57 17.23 2.64
CA VAL A 36 -12.56 17.66 3.63
C VAL A 36 -12.08 16.52 4.52
N PHE A 37 -12.82 15.40 4.60
CA PHE A 37 -12.43 14.25 5.42
C PHE A 37 -11.50 13.25 4.70
N PHE A 38 -11.19 13.46 3.42
CA PHE A 38 -10.26 12.61 2.68
C PHE A 38 -8.84 13.20 2.69
N SER A 39 -8.22 13.29 3.87
CA SER A 39 -6.76 13.48 3.96
C SER A 39 -6.10 12.11 4.03
N CYS A 40 -5.35 11.74 3.00
CA CYS A 40 -4.52 10.53 3.01
C CYS A 40 -3.10 10.94 3.39
N GLU A 41 -2.73 10.71 4.65
CA GLU A 41 -1.36 10.89 5.10
C GLU A 41 -0.50 9.75 4.54
N LYS A 42 0.56 10.10 3.79
CA LYS A 42 1.57 9.12 3.42
C LYS A 42 2.43 8.90 4.65
N ASN A 43 2.28 7.74 5.29
CA ASN A 43 3.21 7.34 6.34
C ASN A 43 4.59 7.19 5.70
N GLU A 44 5.50 8.12 5.97
CA GLU A 44 6.90 7.95 5.61
C GLU A 44 7.43 6.77 6.43
N THR A 45 7.78 5.68 5.75
CA THR A 45 8.44 4.53 6.37
C THR A 45 9.83 4.98 6.79
N ASN A 46 10.10 4.96 8.10
CA ASN A 46 11.43 5.27 8.60
C ASN A 46 12.37 4.09 8.30
N ASP A 47 13.01 4.13 7.14
CA ASP A 47 13.98 3.14 6.67
C ASP A 47 15.39 3.75 6.69
N VAL A 48 16.27 3.17 7.49
CA VAL A 48 17.64 3.66 7.71
C VAL A 48 18.70 2.74 7.08
N LEU A 49 18.28 1.71 6.34
CA LEU A 49 19.19 0.80 5.67
C LEU A 49 19.95 1.54 4.53
N PRO A 50 21.21 1.18 4.24
CA PRO A 50 21.95 1.77 3.14
C PRO A 50 21.30 1.41 1.80
N ASP A 51 21.24 2.37 0.87
CA ASP A 51 20.68 2.10 -0.46
C ASP A 51 21.54 1.12 -1.25
N VAL A 52 20.89 0.11 -1.81
CA VAL A 52 21.50 -0.88 -2.70
C VAL A 52 20.60 -1.06 -3.92
N PHE A 53 21.23 -1.22 -5.08
CA PHE A 53 20.52 -1.49 -6.32
C PHE A 53 19.95 -2.92 -6.29
N VAL A 54 18.66 -3.03 -6.63
CA VAL A 54 17.95 -4.30 -6.74
C VAL A 54 17.16 -4.33 -8.05
N ASP A 55 17.44 -5.34 -8.86
CA ASP A 55 16.69 -5.69 -10.08
C ASP A 55 16.80 -7.21 -10.30
N GLU A 56 16.04 -7.94 -9.50
CA GLU A 56 16.11 -9.40 -9.41
C GLU A 56 14.93 -10.02 -10.13
N THR A 57 15.19 -10.93 -11.07
CA THR A 57 14.13 -11.64 -11.80
C THR A 57 14.13 -13.11 -11.41
N ILE A 58 12.98 -13.58 -10.93
CA ILE A 58 12.79 -14.97 -10.47
C ILE A 58 11.74 -15.69 -11.31
N ASN A 59 11.96 -17.00 -11.51
CA ASN A 59 11.06 -17.87 -12.25
C ASN A 59 10.36 -18.85 -11.29
N LEU A 60 9.05 -18.70 -11.12
CA LEU A 60 8.21 -19.47 -10.22
C LEU A 60 8.21 -20.98 -10.51
N ASN A 61 8.63 -21.40 -11.70
CA ASN A 61 8.72 -22.82 -12.06
C ASN A 61 10.00 -23.50 -11.54
N LEU A 62 10.96 -22.75 -11.00
CA LEU A 62 12.16 -23.33 -10.40
C LEU A 62 11.83 -23.92 -9.01
N PRO A 63 12.43 -25.07 -8.63
CA PRO A 63 12.16 -25.72 -7.35
C PRO A 63 12.32 -24.80 -6.13
N GLN A 64 13.28 -23.88 -6.16
CA GLN A 64 13.52 -22.92 -5.07
C GLN A 64 12.37 -21.91 -4.86
N TYR A 65 11.51 -21.71 -5.86
CA TYR A 65 10.43 -20.72 -5.86
C TYR A 65 9.05 -21.38 -5.95
N ILE A 66 8.96 -22.72 -5.97
CA ILE A 66 7.70 -23.44 -6.18
C ILE A 66 6.64 -23.08 -5.13
N ASN A 67 7.06 -22.81 -3.89
CA ASN A 67 6.17 -22.41 -2.81
C ASN A 67 5.46 -21.08 -3.09
N LEU A 68 6.06 -20.19 -3.90
CA LEU A 68 5.44 -18.91 -4.26
C LEU A 68 4.22 -19.08 -5.18
N GLN A 69 3.99 -20.28 -5.75
CA GLN A 69 2.79 -20.54 -6.56
C GLN A 69 1.53 -20.71 -5.71
N THR A 70 1.68 -20.95 -4.40
CA THR A 70 0.56 -21.13 -3.46
C THR A 70 0.44 -19.94 -2.51
N PRO A 71 -0.77 -19.47 -2.19
CA PRO A 71 -0.98 -18.46 -1.16
C PRO A 71 -0.28 -18.83 0.15
N SER A 72 0.25 -17.81 0.84
CA SER A 72 1.07 -17.91 2.06
C SER A 72 2.45 -18.56 1.87
N GLY A 73 2.73 -19.15 0.72
CA GLY A 73 4.05 -19.67 0.42
C GLY A 73 5.08 -18.56 0.25
N PHE A 74 6.33 -18.87 0.61
CA PHE A 74 7.43 -17.93 0.59
C PHE A 74 8.69 -18.58 0.02
N ALA A 75 9.62 -17.75 -0.43
CA ALA A 75 10.94 -18.18 -0.84
C ALA A 75 11.95 -17.07 -0.59
N TYR A 76 13.23 -17.46 -0.53
CA TYR A 76 14.34 -16.52 -0.47
C TYR A 76 14.97 -16.38 -1.85
N THR A 77 15.40 -15.16 -2.18
CA THR A 77 16.16 -14.86 -3.38
C THR A 77 17.35 -13.98 -3.06
N ASN A 78 18.29 -13.90 -4.01
CA ASN A 78 19.44 -12.99 -3.92
C ASN A 78 19.00 -11.53 -4.13
N GLY A 79 19.95 -10.61 -4.02
CA GLY A 79 19.72 -9.17 -4.08
C GLY A 79 19.54 -8.53 -2.71
N GLY A 80 19.30 -7.21 -2.69
CA GLY A 80 19.26 -6.44 -1.45
C GLY A 80 20.57 -6.49 -0.68
N ILE A 81 20.50 -6.20 0.62
CA ILE A 81 21.67 -6.18 1.51
C ILE A 81 22.01 -7.60 1.99
N LYS A 82 21.00 -8.41 2.33
CA LYS A 82 21.20 -9.78 2.86
C LYS A 82 20.31 -10.84 2.22
N GLY A 83 19.94 -10.62 0.97
CA GLY A 83 18.91 -11.40 0.31
C GLY A 83 17.53 -10.83 0.59
N ILE A 84 16.56 -11.35 -0.16
CA ILE A 84 15.18 -10.89 -0.16
C ILE A 84 14.30 -12.06 0.20
N VAL A 85 13.32 -11.82 1.07
CA VAL A 85 12.19 -12.73 1.27
C VAL A 85 11.05 -12.30 0.38
N VAL A 86 10.48 -13.24 -0.35
CA VAL A 86 9.28 -13.04 -1.16
C VAL A 86 8.19 -13.90 -0.57
N GLN A 87 7.00 -13.34 -0.39
CA GLN A 87 5.80 -14.07 0.04
C GLN A 87 4.68 -13.85 -0.97
N ASN A 88 4.00 -14.94 -1.34
CA ASN A 88 2.69 -14.87 -1.98
C ASN A 88 1.64 -14.57 -0.90
N THR A 89 1.10 -13.36 -0.88
CA THR A 89 0.08 -12.96 0.10
C THR A 89 -1.28 -13.54 -0.22
N GLY A 90 -1.50 -14.04 -1.44
CA GLY A 90 -2.80 -14.50 -1.96
C GLY A 90 -3.81 -13.38 -2.22
N ILE A 91 -3.50 -12.14 -1.82
CA ILE A 91 -4.34 -10.96 -1.92
C ILE A 91 -3.54 -9.75 -2.42
N GLY A 92 -4.19 -8.84 -3.14
CA GLY A 92 -3.57 -7.65 -3.70
C GLY A 92 -3.20 -7.78 -5.18
N ASN A 93 -2.65 -6.71 -5.76
CA ASN A 93 -2.25 -6.64 -7.16
C ASN A 93 -0.89 -5.92 -7.32
N PRO A 94 0.23 -6.65 -7.50
CA PRO A 94 0.30 -8.12 -7.55
C PRO A 94 0.17 -8.75 -6.13
N PRO A 95 -0.22 -10.04 -6.02
CA PRO A 95 -0.42 -10.72 -4.74
C PRO A 95 0.91 -11.22 -4.12
N TYR A 96 1.94 -10.37 -4.19
CA TYR A 96 3.28 -10.68 -3.71
C TYR A 96 3.83 -9.51 -2.92
N LYS A 97 4.53 -9.83 -1.84
CA LYS A 97 5.31 -8.88 -1.05
C LYS A 97 6.76 -9.35 -1.00
N ALA A 98 7.69 -8.39 -1.06
CA ALA A 98 9.11 -8.66 -1.00
C ALA A 98 9.79 -7.71 -0.02
N PHE A 99 10.67 -8.24 0.85
CA PHE A 99 11.38 -7.44 1.84
C PHE A 99 12.86 -7.82 1.89
N ASP A 100 13.72 -6.84 2.19
CA ASP A 100 15.12 -7.10 2.52
C ASP A 100 15.18 -7.94 3.80
N ARG A 101 16.16 -8.83 3.88
CA ARG A 101 16.45 -9.60 5.09
C ARG A 101 17.45 -8.92 6.00
N ALA A 102 17.91 -7.70 5.73
CA ALA A 102 18.65 -6.89 6.70
C ALA A 102 17.71 -6.41 7.80
N CYS A 103 18.15 -6.52 9.06
CA CYS A 103 17.39 -5.97 10.17
C CYS A 103 17.31 -4.44 10.02
N PRO A 104 16.12 -3.84 10.15
CA PRO A 104 15.91 -2.39 9.99
C PRO A 104 16.81 -1.49 10.83
N ASN A 105 17.26 -1.95 12.00
CA ASN A 105 18.22 -1.23 12.85
C ASN A 105 19.65 -1.20 12.29
N ASN A 106 19.94 -1.90 11.19
CA ASN A 106 21.24 -2.03 10.55
C ASN A 106 22.40 -2.44 11.50
N ASP A 107 22.08 -3.18 12.55
CA ASP A 107 22.99 -3.53 13.65
C ASP A 107 23.41 -5.01 13.63
N CYS A 108 22.74 -5.80 12.79
CA CYS A 108 22.92 -7.25 12.75
C CYS A 108 23.80 -7.66 11.56
N LYS A 109 24.53 -8.79 11.65
CA LYS A 109 25.21 -9.42 10.49
C LYS A 109 24.40 -10.55 9.88
N THR A 110 23.61 -11.25 10.68
CA THR A 110 22.73 -12.33 10.23
C THR A 110 21.50 -11.77 9.51
N PRO A 111 20.98 -12.42 8.45
CA PRO A 111 19.71 -12.05 7.85
C PRO A 111 18.52 -12.37 8.77
N MET A 112 17.45 -11.59 8.66
CA MET A 112 16.14 -11.88 9.22
C MET A 112 15.65 -13.24 8.74
N ASN A 113 14.89 -13.90 9.61
CA ASN A 113 14.22 -15.15 9.30
C ASN A 113 12.72 -14.92 9.19
N PHE A 114 12.13 -15.58 8.20
CA PHE A 114 10.69 -15.72 8.07
C PHE A 114 10.34 -17.19 8.33
N ASP A 115 9.49 -17.43 9.32
CA ASP A 115 9.07 -18.77 9.73
C ASP A 115 7.80 -19.25 9.00
N GLY A 116 7.30 -18.46 8.04
CA GLY A 116 6.02 -18.74 7.37
C GLY A 116 4.79 -18.25 8.13
N SER A 117 4.98 -17.50 9.23
CA SER A 117 3.89 -16.82 9.93
C SER A 117 3.53 -15.48 9.25
N LEU A 118 3.28 -14.44 10.03
CA LEU A 118 3.03 -13.08 9.56
C LEU A 118 4.18 -12.13 9.90
N LYS A 119 5.28 -12.65 10.46
CA LYS A 119 6.35 -11.83 11.03
C LYS A 119 7.74 -12.21 10.52
N LEU A 120 8.52 -11.20 10.18
CA LEU A 120 9.96 -11.28 10.00
C LEU A 120 10.64 -11.04 11.34
N LYS A 121 11.59 -11.89 11.72
CA LYS A 121 12.30 -11.78 12.99
C LYS A 121 13.77 -11.44 12.76
N CYS A 122 14.23 -10.36 13.38
CA CYS A 122 15.65 -10.06 13.48
C CYS A 122 16.30 -10.92 14.57
N PRO A 123 17.39 -11.64 14.27
CA PRO A 123 18.02 -12.53 15.25
C PRO A 123 18.89 -11.80 16.28
N CYS A 124 19.28 -10.55 16.04
CA CYS A 124 20.20 -9.82 16.93
C CYS A 124 19.50 -9.18 18.14
N ASP A 125 18.30 -8.63 17.94
CA ASP A 125 17.54 -7.90 18.96
C ASP A 125 16.15 -8.52 19.21
N ASN A 126 15.78 -9.58 18.49
CA ASN A 126 14.46 -10.20 18.49
C ASN A 126 13.32 -9.26 18.04
N SER A 127 13.65 -8.15 17.38
CA SER A 127 12.64 -7.29 16.77
C SER A 127 11.84 -8.05 15.72
N GLU A 128 10.53 -7.82 15.70
CA GLU A 128 9.59 -8.43 14.78
C GLU A 128 8.99 -7.38 13.85
N TYR A 129 8.77 -7.75 12.59
CA TYR A 129 8.23 -6.87 11.56
C TYR A 129 7.11 -7.57 10.79
N SER A 130 6.05 -6.84 10.47
CA SER A 130 4.92 -7.37 9.70
C SER A 130 5.32 -7.66 8.26
N ILE A 131 5.00 -8.86 7.76
CA ILE A 131 5.19 -9.21 6.33
C ILE A 131 4.15 -8.54 5.41
N ILE A 132 3.14 -7.87 5.97
CA ILE A 132 2.10 -7.21 5.18
C ILE A 132 2.56 -5.84 4.68
N ASP A 133 3.27 -5.10 5.53
CA ASP A 133 3.61 -3.69 5.32
C ASP A 133 4.99 -3.28 5.88
N GLY A 134 5.76 -4.22 6.42
CA GLY A 134 7.08 -3.96 6.99
C GLY A 134 7.05 -3.25 8.35
N SER A 135 5.88 -3.00 8.94
CA SER A 135 5.77 -2.23 10.18
C SER A 135 6.40 -2.94 11.38
N PRO A 136 7.13 -2.23 12.26
CA PRO A 136 7.69 -2.80 13.47
C PRO A 136 6.58 -3.25 14.42
N GLN A 137 6.70 -4.47 14.95
CA GLN A 137 5.76 -5.10 15.88
C GLN A 137 6.29 -5.12 17.33
N THR A 138 7.55 -4.73 17.52
CA THR A 138 8.22 -4.67 18.82
C THR A 138 8.16 -3.25 19.36
N ALA A 139 7.69 -3.09 20.60
CA ALA A 139 7.57 -1.79 21.26
C ALA A 139 8.92 -1.07 21.33
N GLY A 140 8.93 0.22 20.98
CA GLY A 140 10.14 1.05 20.96
C GLY A 140 10.92 0.98 19.64
N ASN A 141 10.62 0.06 18.74
CA ASN A 141 11.20 0.04 17.40
C ASN A 141 10.37 0.93 16.46
N THR A 142 11.04 1.81 15.72
CA THR A 142 10.42 2.76 14.79
C THR A 142 10.84 2.54 13.34
N HIS A 143 11.83 1.65 13.09
CA HIS A 143 12.36 1.41 11.76
C HIS A 143 11.54 0.33 11.05
N PHE A 144 11.19 0.56 9.78
CA PHE A 144 10.40 -0.37 8.97
C PHE A 144 11.31 -1.35 8.24
N ALA A 145 10.82 -2.58 8.01
CA ALA A 145 11.44 -3.49 7.07
C ALA A 145 11.36 -2.90 5.66
N ARG A 146 12.51 -2.81 4.98
CA ARG A 146 12.59 -2.32 3.61
C ARG A 146 11.80 -3.22 2.68
N GLU A 147 10.74 -2.67 2.10
CA GLU A 147 9.93 -3.34 1.09
C GLU A 147 10.53 -3.11 -0.31
N TYR A 148 10.41 -4.10 -1.19
CA TYR A 148 10.71 -4.01 -2.60
C TYR A 148 9.45 -4.10 -3.46
N LYS A 149 9.46 -3.41 -4.59
CA LYS A 149 8.40 -3.48 -5.58
C LYS A 149 8.46 -4.81 -6.33
N VAL A 150 7.37 -5.55 -6.33
CA VAL A 150 7.21 -6.76 -7.14
C VAL A 150 6.41 -6.43 -8.40
N ILE A 151 6.87 -6.92 -9.55
CA ILE A 151 6.23 -6.78 -10.86
C ILE A 151 6.06 -8.18 -11.44
N VAL A 152 4.83 -8.51 -11.84
CA VAL A 152 4.53 -9.77 -12.54
C VAL A 152 4.66 -9.50 -14.04
N PHE A 153 5.70 -10.05 -14.69
CA PHE A 153 5.85 -9.94 -16.14
C PHE A 153 4.95 -10.91 -16.89
N ASN A 154 4.79 -12.12 -16.37
CA ASN A 154 3.91 -13.16 -16.91
C ASN A 154 3.52 -14.15 -15.79
N SER A 155 2.81 -15.23 -16.13
CA SER A 155 2.32 -16.23 -15.17
C SER A 155 3.40 -16.91 -14.31
N SER A 156 4.66 -16.87 -14.72
CA SER A 156 5.76 -17.57 -14.07
C SER A 156 6.96 -16.70 -13.73
N THR A 157 6.96 -15.42 -14.10
CA THR A 157 8.13 -14.53 -13.94
C THR A 157 7.77 -13.32 -13.10
N LEU A 158 8.50 -13.16 -11.98
CA LEU A 158 8.43 -11.98 -11.13
C LEU A 158 9.74 -11.19 -11.25
N ASN A 159 9.63 -9.87 -11.27
CA ASN A 159 10.76 -8.95 -11.14
C ASN A 159 10.62 -8.18 -9.81
N ILE A 160 11.71 -8.06 -9.07
CA ILE A 160 11.78 -7.45 -7.76
C ILE A 160 12.80 -6.32 -7.83
N ARG A 161 12.39 -5.11 -7.45
CA ARG A 161 13.24 -3.92 -7.57
C ARG A 161 12.94 -2.86 -6.52
N ASN A 162 13.80 -1.86 -6.41
CA ASN A 162 13.53 -0.68 -5.57
C ASN A 162 12.24 0.04 -6.00
N PHE A 163 11.61 0.78 -5.07
CA PHE A 163 10.39 1.57 -5.32
C PHE A 163 10.61 2.76 -6.25
#